data_AF-A0AB74LU92-F1
#
_entry.id   AF-A0AB74LU92-F1
#
_cell.length_a   1.000
_cell.length_b   1.000
_cell.length_c   1.000
_cell.angle_alpha   90.00
_cell.angle_beta   90.00
_cell.angle_gamma   90.00
#
_symmetry.space_group_name_H-M   'P 1'
#
loop_
_entity.id
_entity.type
_entity.pdbx_description
1 polymer ?
#
loop_
_entity_poly.entity_id
_entity_poly.type
_entity_poly.pdbx_seq_one_letter_code
_entity_poly.pdbx_strand_id
1 'polypeptide(L)' 'APKPWRVEAAEADLPRGAKAVTEQVFAGAAPTHANAYKLTLAERTLSAALNQARA' A
#
# COMPACT_ATOMS: atom_id res chain seq x y z
N ALA A 1 -8.62 8.02 0.39
CA ALA A 1 -8.44 9.48 0.37
C ALA A 1 -9.13 10.06 -0.85
N PRO A 2 -9.66 11.29 -0.81
CA PRO A 2 -10.36 11.89 -1.94
C PRO A 2 -9.44 12.39 -3.08
N LYS A 3 -8.14 12.02 -3.06
CA LYS A 3 -7.12 12.44 -4.01
C LYS A 3 -6.08 11.33 -4.23
N PRO A 4 -5.25 11.37 -5.29
CA PRO A 4 -4.08 10.50 -5.41
C PRO A 4 -3.25 10.51 -4.12
N TRP A 5 -2.86 9.33 -3.67
CA TRP A 5 -2.21 9.13 -2.37
C TRP A 5 -0.77 8.67 -2.59
N ARG A 6 0.19 9.54 -2.27
CA ARG A 6 1.63 9.29 -2.35
C ARG A 6 2.25 9.68 -1.02
N VAL A 7 3.16 8.83 -0.54
CA VAL A 7 3.96 9.07 0.67
C VAL A 7 5.41 8.73 0.30
N GLU A 8 6.20 9.75 -0.01
CA GLU A 8 7.56 9.60 -0.54
C GLU A 8 8.46 8.79 0.40
N ALA A 9 8.28 8.98 1.72
CA ALA A 9 9.04 8.24 2.72
C ALA A 9 8.81 6.72 2.65
N ALA A 10 7.65 6.26 2.18
CA ALA A 10 7.35 4.83 2.03
C ALA A 10 7.97 4.21 0.77
N GLU A 11 8.42 5.02 -0.19
CA GLU A 11 9.06 4.52 -1.42
C GLU A 11 10.42 3.87 -1.12
N ALA A 12 11.09 4.30 -0.05
CA ALA A 12 12.32 3.69 0.44
C ALA A 12 12.16 2.20 0.80
N ASP A 13 10.93 1.76 1.10
CA ASP A 13 10.60 0.39 1.45
C ASP A 13 10.23 -0.49 0.23
N LEU A 14 10.21 0.06 -1.00
CA LEU A 14 9.94 -0.73 -2.21
C LEU A 14 10.84 -1.97 -2.37
N PRO A 15 12.16 -1.92 -2.06
CA PRO A 15 13.01 -3.12 -2.10
C PRO A 15 12.59 -4.21 -1.11
N ARG A 16 11.95 -3.83 0.01
CA ARG A 16 11.43 -4.74 1.04
C ARG A 16 10.07 -5.34 0.69
N GLY A 17 9.44 -4.89 -0.40
CA GLY A 17 8.20 -5.42 -0.93
C GLY A 17 6.94 -4.72 -0.41
N ALA A 18 5.79 -5.16 -0.93
CA ALA A 18 4.52 -4.44 -0.79
C ALA A 18 4.08 -4.23 0.66
N LYS A 19 4.22 -5.23 1.52
CA LYS A 19 3.81 -5.15 2.93
C LYS A 19 4.48 -3.98 3.65
N ALA A 20 5.81 -3.87 3.53
CA ALA A 20 6.58 -2.79 4.13
C ALA A 20 6.12 -1.41 3.66
N VAL A 21 5.92 -1.25 2.34
CA VAL A 21 5.42 -0.01 1.77
C VAL A 21 4.01 0.32 2.29
N THR A 22 3.08 -0.65 2.28
CA THR A 22 1.69 -0.38 2.69
C THR A 22 1.54 -0.11 4.19
N GLU A 23 2.38 -0.70 5.04
CA GLU A 23 2.42 -0.37 6.47
C GLU A 23 2.75 1.12 6.68
N GLN A 24 3.70 1.67 5.92
CA GLN A 24 4.08 3.08 6.02
C GLN A 24 3.10 4.02 5.29
N VAL A 25 2.62 3.65 4.10
CA VAL A 25 1.65 4.46 3.31
C VAL A 25 0.32 4.62 4.03
N PHE A 26 -0.12 3.61 4.78
CA PHE A 26 -1.37 3.60 5.54
C PHE A 26 -1.17 3.76 7.05
N ALA A 27 0.01 4.21 7.49
CA ALA A 27 0.26 4.50 8.90
C ALA A 27 -0.79 5.52 9.40
N GLY A 28 -1.50 5.15 10.48
CA GLY A 28 -2.58 5.98 11.04
C GLY A 28 -3.91 5.93 10.28
N ALA A 29 -4.08 5.04 9.30
CA ALA A 29 -5.37 4.85 8.66
C ALA A 29 -6.44 4.37 9.67
N ALA A 30 -7.60 5.02 9.66
CA ALA A 30 -8.75 4.68 10.49
C ALA A 30 -9.93 4.23 9.61
N PRO A 31 -9.89 2.99 9.06
CA PRO A 31 -11.00 2.48 8.26
C PRO A 31 -12.23 2.21 9.13
N THR A 32 -13.40 2.23 8.49
CA THR A 32 -14.63 1.65 9.05
C THR A 32 -14.72 0.18 8.66
N HIS A 33 -15.63 -0.57 9.29
CA HIS A 33 -15.86 -1.98 8.93
C HIS A 33 -16.16 -2.16 7.43
N ALA A 34 -16.96 -1.26 6.85
CA ALA A 34 -17.35 -1.32 5.45
C ALA A 34 -16.20 -1.08 4.46
N ASN A 35 -15.04 -0.57 4.89
CA ASN A 35 -13.92 -0.26 4.02
C ASN A 35 -12.56 -0.79 4.51
N ALA A 36 -12.51 -1.52 5.63
CA ALA A 36 -11.30 -2.15 6.16
C ALA A 36 -10.63 -3.08 5.13
N TYR A 37 -11.43 -3.73 4.28
CA TYR A 37 -10.93 -4.56 3.18
C TYR A 37 -10.00 -3.83 2.22
N LYS A 38 -10.09 -2.49 2.12
CA LYS A 38 -9.27 -1.68 1.20
C LYS A 38 -7.79 -1.71 1.57
N LEU A 39 -7.44 -1.91 2.85
CA LEU A 39 -6.04 -2.04 3.27
C LEU A 39 -5.43 -3.32 2.70
N THR A 40 -6.11 -4.46 2.91
CA THR A 40 -5.70 -5.75 2.36
C THR A 40 -5.68 -5.76 0.84
N LEU A 41 -6.67 -5.12 0.21
CA LEU A 41 -6.72 -4.98 -1.25
C LEU A 41 -5.50 -4.22 -1.77
N ALA A 42 -5.18 -3.06 -1.16
CA ALA A 42 -4.06 -2.24 -1.58
C ALA A 42 -2.71 -2.97 -1.47
N GLU A 43 -2.45 -3.69 -0.36
CA GLU A 43 -1.23 -4.49 -0.19
C GLU A 43 -1.10 -5.57 -1.27
N ARG A 44 -2.18 -6.32 -1.52
CA ARG A 44 -2.18 -7.39 -2.53
C ARG A 44 -2.02 -6.84 -3.94
N THR A 45 -2.69 -5.74 -4.27
CA THR A 45 -2.56 -5.09 -5.58
C THR A 45 -1.15 -4.54 -5.78
N LEU A 46 -0.55 -3.93 -4.76
CA LEU A 46 0.84 -3.47 -4.83
C LEU A 46 1.81 -4.64 -5.03
N SER A 47 1.61 -5.75 -4.31
CA SER A 47 2.41 -6.97 -4.49
C SER A 47 2.34 -7.49 -5.92
N ALA A 48 1.12 -7.57 -6.49
CA ALA A 48 0.92 -7.98 -7.88
C ALA A 48 1.62 -7.03 -8.87
N ALA A 49 1.50 -5.71 -8.68
CA ALA A 49 2.16 -4.72 -9.54
C ALA A 49 3.68 -4.80 -9.48
N LEU A 50 4.26 -4.98 -8.28
CA LEU A 50 5.71 -5.17 -8.12
C LEU A 50 6.20 -6.46 -8.77
N ASN A 51 5.44 -7.55 -8.67
CA ASN A 51 5.77 -8.81 -9.33
C ASN A 51 5.69 -8.66 -10.85
N GLN A 52 4.66 -7.99 -11.37
CA GLN A 52 4.50 -7.71 -12.78
C GLN A 52 5.66 -6.85 -13.32
N ALA A 53 6.13 -5.85 -12.57
CA ALA A 53 7.22 -4.98 -12.98
C ALA A 53 8.60 -5.64 -12.98
N ARG A 54 8.75 -6.80 -12.30
CA ARG A 54 9.99 -7.57 -12.25
C ARG A 54 10.12 -8.60 -13.38
N ALA A 55 9.02 -8.94 -14.03
CA ALA A 55 8.96 -9.91 -15.13
C ALA A 55 9.36 -9.24 -16.46
#